data_AF-A0A1V0N432-F1
#
_entry.id   AF-A0A1V0N432-F1
#
_cell.length_a   1.000
_cell.length_b   1.000
_cell.length_c   1.000
_cell.angle_alpha   90.00
_cell.angle_beta   90.00
_cell.angle_gamma   90.00
#
_symmetry.space_group_name_H-M   'P 1'
#
loop_
_entity.id
_entity.type
_entity.pdbx_description
1 polymer ?
#
loop_
_entity_poly.entity_id
_entity_poly.type
_entity_poly.pdbx_seq_one_letter_code
_entity_poly.pdbx_strand_id
1 'polypeptide(L)'
;MLTGLSYEPFYYGLESALSLLNLWEQETNPVIITPLHIRTGMMQYEGRNYIVRRISREMFFGYQYLKYYDFYIPVSCLEKTLIDLVYYNEKLPEYLV
;
A
#
# COMPACT_ATOMS: atom_id res chain seq x y z
N MET A 1 9.97 -5.75 -1.78
CA MET A 1 8.99 -4.79 -2.34
C MET A 1 8.60 -5.10 -3.79
N LEU A 2 8.95 -6.27 -4.35
CA LEU A 2 8.45 -6.74 -5.66
C LEU A 2 7.30 -7.74 -5.53
N THR A 3 6.94 -8.12 -4.30
CA THR A 3 5.86 -9.08 -3.99
C THR A 3 4.48 -8.62 -4.46
N GLY A 4 4.30 -7.32 -4.72
CA GLY A 4 3.05 -6.77 -5.26
C GLY A 4 2.76 -7.24 -6.68
N LEU A 5 3.79 -7.52 -7.49
CA LEU A 5 3.64 -7.95 -8.89
C LEU A 5 2.81 -9.24 -9.02
N SER A 6 2.79 -10.08 -7.98
CA SER A 6 1.95 -11.29 -7.96
C SER A 6 0.44 -11.01 -7.83
N TYR A 7 0.04 -9.75 -7.59
CA TYR A 7 -1.33 -9.34 -7.33
C TYR A 7 -1.87 -8.32 -8.34
N GLU A 8 -1.30 -8.26 -9.55
CA GLU A 8 -1.77 -7.34 -10.59
C GLU A 8 -3.26 -7.54 -10.92
N PRO A 9 -4.06 -6.46 -10.97
CA PRO A 9 -3.70 -5.05 -10.72
C PRO A 9 -3.58 -4.72 -9.22
N PHE A 10 -2.56 -3.94 -8.83
CA PHE A 10 -2.34 -3.52 -7.44
C PHE A 10 -1.70 -2.13 -7.36
N TYR A 11 -1.64 -1.57 -6.15
CA TYR A 11 -0.75 -0.47 -5.79
C TYR A 11 -0.26 -0.61 -4.35
N TYR A 12 0.88 0.01 -4.03
CA TYR A 12 1.37 0.16 -2.66
C TYR A 12 0.66 1.32 -1.99
N GLY A 13 0.03 1.06 -0.84
CA GLY A 13 -0.81 2.03 -0.14
C GLY A 13 -0.45 2.23 1.32
N LEU A 14 -1.26 3.05 2.01
CA LEU A 14 -1.15 3.35 3.44
C LEU A 14 0.29 3.78 3.84
N GLU A 15 0.84 3.20 4.90
CA GLU A 15 2.14 3.59 5.46
C GLU A 15 3.30 3.31 4.48
N SER A 16 3.15 2.30 3.61
CA SER A 16 4.14 2.02 2.57
C SER A 16 4.23 3.11 1.54
N ALA A 17 3.09 3.73 1.18
CA ALA A 17 3.09 4.86 0.26
C ALA A 17 3.74 6.09 0.90
N LEU A 18 3.47 6.37 2.18
CA LEU A 18 4.12 7.47 2.90
C LEU A 18 5.64 7.31 2.97
N SER A 19 6.11 6.08 3.24
CA SER A 19 7.54 5.78 3.24
C SER A 19 8.16 5.93 1.85
N LEU A 20 7.49 5.42 0.80
CA LEU A 20 7.94 5.55 -0.60
C LEU A 20 7.95 6.99 -1.12
N LEU A 21 7.11 7.86 -0.56
CA LEU A 21 7.08 9.29 -0.86
C LEU A 21 8.08 10.11 -0.01
N ASN A 22 8.96 9.45 0.76
CA ASN A 22 9.90 10.07 1.70
C ASN A 22 9.23 10.97 2.77
N LEU A 23 7.98 10.66 3.12
CA LEU A 23 7.23 11.37 4.17
C LEU A 23 7.30 10.64 5.52
N TRP A 24 7.83 9.41 5.53
CA TRP A 24 7.95 8.58 6.72
C TRP A 24 9.27 7.79 6.70
N GLU A 25 10.15 8.04 7.67
CA GLU A 25 11.49 7.44 7.71
C GLU A 25 11.53 6.02 8.32
N GLN A 26 10.46 5.58 8.99
CA GLN A 26 10.44 4.23 9.58
C GLN A 26 10.24 3.16 8.50
N GLU A 27 10.95 2.04 8.63
CA GLU A 27 10.64 0.84 7.85
C GLU A 27 9.23 0.34 8.21
N THR A 28 8.36 0.31 7.21
CA THR A 28 6.99 -0.18 7.35
C THR A 28 6.80 -1.48 6.60
N ASN A 29 5.93 -2.35 7.11
CA ASN A 29 5.57 -3.57 6.40
C ASN A 29 4.88 -3.18 5.08
N PRO A 30 5.31 -3.71 3.92
CA PRO A 30 4.70 -3.38 2.64
C PRO A 30 3.20 -3.69 2.64
N VAL A 31 2.37 -2.70 2.33
CA VAL A 31 0.92 -2.84 2.19
C VAL A 31 0.57 -2.83 0.72
N ILE A 32 0.07 -3.95 0.23
CA ILE A 32 -0.40 -4.16 -1.13
C ILE A 32 -1.93 -4.04 -1.15
N ILE A 33 -2.44 -3.12 -1.95
CA ILE A 33 -3.87 -2.95 -2.17
C ILE A 33 -4.24 -3.44 -3.57
N THR A 34 -5.24 -4.31 -3.66
CA THR A 34 -5.70 -4.89 -4.93
C THR A 34 -7.22 -4.97 -4.97
N PRO A 35 -7.87 -4.80 -6.14
CA PRO A 35 -9.31 -4.97 -6.28
C PRO A 35 -9.70 -6.46 -6.47
N LEU A 36 -8.71 -7.36 -6.54
CA LEU A 36 -8.93 -8.79 -6.72
C LEU A 36 -9.63 -9.40 -5.50
N HIS A 37 -10.45 -10.41 -5.75
CA HIS A 37 -11.11 -11.18 -4.70
C HIS A 37 -10.20 -12.32 -4.21
N ILE A 38 -9.22 -11.95 -3.39
CA ILE A 38 -8.19 -12.86 -2.85
C ILE A 38 -8.16 -12.83 -1.33
N ARG A 39 -7.43 -13.76 -0.72
CA ARG A 39 -7.20 -13.79 0.73
C ARG A 39 -6.45 -12.53 1.17
N THR A 40 -7.06 -11.75 2.05
CA THR A 40 -6.47 -10.56 2.68
C THR A 40 -5.86 -10.89 4.03
N GLY A 41 -4.91 -10.06 4.47
CA GLY A 41 -4.26 -10.15 5.78
C GLY A 41 -2.74 -10.11 5.70
N MET A 42 -2.08 -10.54 6.77
CA MET A 42 -0.63 -10.67 6.82
C MET A 42 -0.19 -11.92 6.08
N MET A 43 0.78 -11.75 5.18
CA MET A 43 1.41 -12.79 4.39
C MET A 43 2.91 -12.71 4.59
N GLN A 44 3.62 -13.81 4.33
CA GLN A 44 5.06 -13.89 4.45
C GLN A 44 5.66 -14.38 3.15
N TYR A 45 6.72 -13.72 2.68
CA TYR A 45 7.50 -14.14 1.53
C TYR A 45 8.97 -13.85 1.80
N GLU A 46 9.84 -14.85 1.57
CA GLU A 46 11.28 -14.78 1.85
C GLU A 46 11.62 -14.24 3.25
N GLY A 47 10.86 -14.65 4.27
CA GLY A 47 11.05 -14.23 5.66
C GLY A 47 10.59 -12.80 5.97
N ARG A 48 10.06 -12.05 4.99
CA ARG A 48 9.51 -10.70 5.19
C ARG A 48 7.99 -10.74 5.22
N ASN A 49 7.41 -9.98 6.14
CA ASN A 49 5.97 -9.84 6.25
C ASN A 49 5.48 -8.72 5.31
N TYR A 50 4.33 -8.94 4.69
CA TYR A 50 3.61 -7.93 3.93
C TYR A 50 2.11 -8.09 4.18
N ILE A 51 1.37 -7.01 3.99
CA ILE A 51 -0.07 -6.98 4.22
C ILE A 51 -0.76 -6.87 2.87
N VAL A 52 -1.71 -7.75 2.60
CA VAL A 52 -2.57 -7.68 1.41
C VAL A 52 -3.95 -7.23 1.83
N ARG A 53 -4.44 -6.15 1.22
CA ARG A 53 -5.78 -5.62 1.44
C ARG A 53 -6.55 -5.59 0.14
N ARG A 54 -7.84 -5.87 0.27
CA ARG A 54 -8.79 -5.74 -0.83
C ARG A 54 -9.41 -4.35 -0.79
N ILE A 55 -9.55 -3.74 -1.97
CA ILE A 55 -10.30 -2.50 -2.15
C ILE A 55 -11.49 -2.75 -3.09
N SER A 56 -12.56 -1.95 -2.98
CA SER A 56 -13.60 -1.96 -4.00
C SER A 56 -13.06 -1.44 -5.33
N ARG A 57 -13.59 -1.96 -6.45
CA ARG A 57 -13.15 -1.55 -7.79
C ARG A 57 -13.36 -0.05 -8.04
N GLU A 58 -14.45 0.50 -7.50
CA GLU A 58 -14.76 1.94 -7.56
C GLU A 58 -13.72 2.80 -6.84
N MET A 59 -13.05 2.25 -5.83
CA MET A 59 -12.02 2.92 -5.06
C MET A 59 -10.60 2.62 -5.56
N PHE A 60 -10.44 1.89 -6.67
CA PHE A 60 -9.14 1.56 -7.27
C PHE A 60 -8.70 2.67 -8.25
N PHE A 61 -8.30 3.84 -7.71
CA PHE A 61 -7.82 4.99 -8.48
C PHE A 61 -6.78 5.79 -7.68
N GLY A 62 -6.21 6.85 -8.26
CA GLY A 62 -5.39 7.82 -7.52
C GLY A 62 -4.00 7.31 -7.13
N TYR A 63 -3.45 6.37 -7.90
CA TYR A 63 -2.07 5.91 -7.76
C TYR A 63 -1.23 6.37 -8.95
N GLN A 64 0.07 6.50 -8.72
CA GLN A 64 1.07 6.89 -9.70
C GLN A 64 2.18 5.84 -9.77
N TYR A 65 2.93 5.82 -10.88
CA TYR A 65 4.08 4.93 -10.99
C TYR A 65 5.34 5.66 -10.52
N LEU A 66 5.97 5.13 -9.48
CA LEU A 66 7.26 5.61 -8.98
C LEU A 66 8.38 4.70 -9.47
N LYS A 67 9.50 5.31 -9.87
CA LYS A 67 10.70 4.57 -10.23
C LYS A 67 11.39 4.08 -8.94
N TYR A 68 11.44 2.77 -8.76
CA TYR A 68 12.09 2.10 -7.65
C TYR A 68 13.18 1.19 -8.19
N TYR A 69 14.44 1.62 -8.07
CA TYR A 69 15.59 1.05 -8.78
C TYR A 69 15.34 0.98 -10.29
N ASP A 70 15.24 -0.23 -10.85
CA ASP A 70 15.03 -0.49 -12.28
C ASP A 70 13.55 -0.72 -12.65
N PHE A 71 12.64 -0.71 -11.66
CA PHE A 71 11.22 -1.02 -11.86
C PHE A 71 10.32 0.19 -11.61
N TYR A 72 9.18 0.22 -12.30
CA TYR A 72 8.10 1.16 -12.00
C TYR A 72 7.07 0.46 -11.14
N ILE A 73 6.88 0.94 -9.91
CA ILE A 73 5.91 0.39 -8.98
C ILE A 73 4.71 1.34 -8.85
N PRO A 74 3.47 0.83 -8.87
CA PRO A 74 2.28 1.64 -8.60
C PRO A 74 2.19 1.95 -7.10
N VAL A 75 2.07 3.23 -6.76
CA VAL A 75 2.05 3.75 -5.38
C VAL A 75 0.92 4.78 -5.25
N SER A 76 0.15 4.74 -4.16
CA SER A 76 -0.91 5.74 -3.93
C SER A 76 -0.33 7.15 -3.81
N CYS A 77 -0.99 8.13 -4.42
CA CYS A 77 -0.70 9.54 -4.18
C CYS A 77 -1.04 9.92 -2.73
N LEU A 78 -0.62 11.11 -2.29
CA LEU A 78 -0.91 11.59 -0.94
C LEU A 78 -2.43 11.63 -0.68
N GLU A 79 -3.20 12.21 -1.60
CA GLU A 79 -4.66 12.32 -1.52
C GLU A 79 -5.32 10.97 -1.44
N LYS A 80 -4.84 10.01 -2.24
CA LYS A 80 -5.36 8.64 -2.23
C LYS A 80 -5.02 7.92 -0.94
N THR A 81 -3.81 8.11 -0.43
CA THR A 81 -3.39 7.56 0.87
C THR A 81 -4.30 8.05 2.00
N LEU A 82 -4.66 9.34 2.01
CA LEU A 82 -5.62 9.89 2.98
C LEU A 82 -7.01 9.25 2.85
N ILE A 83 -7.50 9.09 1.62
CA ILE A 83 -8.77 8.40 1.35
C ILE A 83 -8.70 6.94 1.84
N ASP A 84 -7.60 6.25 1.60
CA ASP A 84 -7.41 4.86 2.00
C ASP A 84 -7.36 4.69 3.52
N LEU A 85 -6.71 5.62 4.24
CA LEU A 85 -6.72 5.64 5.71
C LEU A 85 -8.14 5.71 6.27
N VAL A 86 -8.98 6.58 5.70
CA VAL A 86 -10.39 6.71 6.09
C VAL A 86 -11.20 5.48 5.66
N TYR A 87 -10.99 4.98 4.44
CA TYR A 87 -11.70 3.82 3.90
C TYR A 87 -11.48 2.56 4.74
N TYR A 88 -10.24 2.33 5.16
CA TYR A 88 -9.88 1.18 6.00
C TYR A 88 -10.11 1.43 7.50
N ASN A 89 -10.56 2.63 7.88
CA ASN A 89 -10.73 3.06 9.26
C ASN A 89 -9.48 2.78 10.11
N GLU A 90 -8.30 3.08 9.53
CA GLU A 90 -7.03 2.94 10.23
C GLU A 90 -6.96 3.92 11.39
N LYS A 91 -6.61 3.40 12.57
CA LYS A 91 -6.40 4.26 13.74
C LYS A 91 -5.05 4.93 13.57
N LEU A 92 -5.06 6.25 13.36
CA LEU A 92 -3.84 7.04 13.50
C LEU A 92 -3.32 6.85 14.93
N PRO A 93 -2.01 6.65 15.10
CA PRO A 93 -1.45 6.46 16.42
C PRO A 93 -1.70 7.72 17.28
N GLU A 94 -2.03 7.51 18.56
CA GLU A 94 -2.52 8.54 19.49
C GLU A 94 -1.58 9.73 19.67
N TYR A 95 -0.30 9.64 19.29
CA TYR A 95 0.65 10.75 19.37
C TYR A 95 0.48 11.84 18.29
N LEU A 96 -0.43 11.63 17.32
CA LEU A 96 -0.74 12.60 16.26
C LEU A 96 -2.06 13.36 16.50
N VAL A 97 -2.79 13.08 17.58
CA VAL A 97 -4.07 13.72 17.96
C VAL A 97 -3.86 14.58 19.20
#